data_AF-A0A977NA86-F1
#
_entry.id   AF-A0A977NA86-F1
#
_cell.length_a   1.000
_cell.length_b   1.000
_cell.length_c   1.000
_cell.angle_alpha   90.00
_cell.angle_beta   90.00
_cell.angle_gamma   90.00
#
_symmetry.space_group_name_H-M   'P 1'
#
loop_
_entity.id
_entity.type
_entity.pdbx_description
1 polymer ?
#
loop_
_entity_poly.entity_id
_entity_poly.type
_entity_poly.pdbx_seq_one_letter_code
_entity_poly.pdbx_strand_id
1 'polypeptide(L)' 'MMTYDRNRNAITTGSRVMISGTGHTGIIKAIESEGLDAGQIRRGKTVIVEGCEGKFAPVELIRLGMN' A
#
# COMPACT_ATOMS: atom_id res chain seq x y z
N MET A 1 5.77 -7.41 -5.71
CA MET A 1 6.22 -6.28 -6.55
C MET A 1 6.36 -5.04 -5.68
N MET A 2 7.13 -4.03 -6.11
CA MET A 2 7.34 -2.80 -5.35
C MET A 2 6.59 -1.62 -5.98
N THR A 3 5.90 -0.84 -5.17
CA THR A 3 5.26 0.42 -5.56
C THR A 3 5.64 1.52 -4.58
N TYR A 4 4.93 2.64 -4.60
CA TYR A 4 5.26 3.82 -3.81
C TYR A 4 4.07 4.35 -3.04
N ASP A 5 4.31 4.65 -1.77
CA ASP A 5 3.33 5.26 -0.88
C ASP A 5 3.02 6.72 -1.29
N ARG A 6 2.22 7.42 -0.49
CA ARG A 6 1.92 8.85 -0.65
C ARG A 6 3.17 9.71 -0.82
N ASN A 7 4.19 9.47 -0.01
CA ASN A 7 5.40 10.28 0.10
C ASN A 7 6.50 9.81 -0.87
N ARG A 8 6.17 8.95 -1.84
CA ARG A 8 7.13 8.31 -2.76
C ARG A 8 8.16 7.43 -2.06
N ASN A 9 7.87 6.93 -0.86
CA ASN A 9 8.64 5.86 -0.27
C ASN A 9 8.29 4.53 -0.94
N ALA A 10 9.33 3.73 -1.18
CA ALA A 10 9.22 2.34 -1.59
C ALA A 10 8.38 1.52 -0.60
N ILE A 11 7.35 0.82 -1.09
CA ILE A 11 6.58 -0.15 -0.31
C ILE A 11 6.45 -1.47 -1.08
N THR A 12 6.45 -2.56 -0.33
CA THR A 12 6.30 -3.93 -0.80
C THR A 12 5.56 -4.75 0.26
N THR A 13 5.17 -5.98 -0.08
CA THR A 13 4.66 -6.94 0.92
C THR A 13 5.58 -7.01 2.14
N GLY A 14 5.01 -7.01 3.35
CA GLY A 14 5.75 -6.94 4.61
C GLY A 14 6.06 -5.53 5.11
N SER A 15 5.87 -4.48 4.29
CA SER A 15 6.04 -3.10 4.76
C SER A 15 4.98 -2.73 5.81
N ARG A 16 5.39 -2.07 6.89
CA ARG A 16 4.47 -1.47 7.87
C ARG A 16 3.99 -0.12 7.35
N VAL A 17 2.68 0.06 7.29
CA VAL A 17 2.04 1.25 6.72
C VAL A 17 0.93 1.79 7.61
N MET A 18 0.61 3.06 7.43
CA MET A 18 -0.57 3.72 7.97
C MET A 18 -1.49 4.17 6.82
N ILE A 19 -2.80 3.95 6.97
CA ILE A 19 -3.83 4.48 6.07
C ILE A 19 -4.08 5.94 6.46
N SER A 20 -3.71 6.87 5.59
CA SER A 20 -3.72 8.28 5.97
C SER A 20 -5.11 8.85 6.26
N GLY A 21 -6.18 8.30 5.67
CA GLY A 21 -7.55 8.78 5.91
C GLY A 21 -8.10 8.39 7.28
N THR A 22 -7.57 7.33 7.89
CA THR A 22 -8.15 6.73 9.11
C THR A 22 -7.17 6.61 10.26
N GLY A 23 -5.87 6.83 10.03
CA GLY A 23 -4.82 6.60 11.01
C GLY A 23 -4.54 5.13 11.35
N HIS A 24 -5.29 4.18 10.77
CA HIS A 24 -5.10 2.76 11.05
C HIS A 24 -3.76 2.28 10.49
N THR A 25 -3.05 1.47 11.28
CA THR A 25 -1.77 0.89 10.88
C THR A 25 -1.89 -0.60 10.64
N GLY A 26 -1.14 -1.11 9.68
CA GLY A 26 -1.04 -2.56 9.44
C GLY A 26 0.19 -2.91 8.60
N ILE A 27 0.25 -4.17 8.20
CA ILE A 27 1.32 -4.72 7.35
C ILE A 27 0.73 -5.03 5.99
N ILE A 28 1.42 -4.66 4.91
CA ILE A 28 0.99 -5.03 3.56
C ILE A 28 1.08 -6.56 3.40
N LYS A 29 -0.06 -7.20 3.12
CA LYS A 29 -0.15 -8.65 2.84
C LYS A 29 0.04 -8.95 1.37
N ALA A 30 -0.51 -8.11 0.49
CA ALA A 30 -0.41 -8.30 -0.94
C ALA A 30 -0.53 -6.97 -1.70
N ILE A 31 0.04 -6.95 -2.90
CA ILE A 31 -0.11 -5.87 -3.88
C ILE A 31 -0.52 -6.54 -5.19
N GLU A 32 -1.77 -6.35 -5.57
CA GLU A 32 -2.32 -6.90 -6.81
C GLU A 32 -1.96 -5.99 -7.99
N SER A 33 -1.12 -6.48 -8.89
CA SER A 33 -0.54 -5.69 -9.98
C SER A 33 -0.78 -6.29 -11.37
N GLU A 34 -1.53 -7.37 -11.48
CA GLU A 34 -1.70 -8.10 -12.73
C GLU A 34 -2.39 -7.22 -13.80
N GLY A 35 -1.76 -7.09 -14.97
CA GLY A 35 -2.28 -6.29 -16.09
C GLY A 35 -2.26 -4.77 -15.87
N LEU A 36 -1.64 -4.27 -14.80
CA LEU A 36 -1.61 -2.84 -14.47
C LEU A 36 -0.22 -2.23 -14.65
N ASP A 37 -0.18 -0.99 -15.16
CA ASP A 37 1.04 -0.18 -15.17
C ASP A 37 1.33 0.44 -13.80
N ALA A 38 2.55 0.97 -13.61
CA ALA A 38 2.98 1.54 -12.33
C ALA A 38 2.11 2.71 -11.84
N GLY A 39 1.57 3.53 -12.75
CA GLY A 39 0.68 4.64 -12.42
C GLY A 39 -0.71 4.15 -11.99
N GLN A 40 -1.23 3.12 -12.66
CA GLN A 40 -2.48 2.44 -12.31
C GLN A 40 -2.36 1.76 -10.95
N ILE A 41 -1.28 1.02 -10.69
CA ILE A 41 -1.03 0.39 -9.38
C ILE A 41 -1.02 1.44 -8.28
N ARG A 42 -0.32 2.57 -8.51
CA ARG A 42 -0.15 3.61 -7.50
C ARG A 42 -1.45 4.30 -7.10
N ARG A 43 -2.40 4.46 -8.03
CA ARG A 43 -3.68 5.15 -7.82
C ARG A 43 -4.86 4.21 -7.60
N GLY A 44 -4.76 2.96 -8.02
CA GLY A 44 -5.81 1.95 -7.89
C GLY A 44 -5.78 1.24 -6.55
N LYS A 45 -6.94 0.75 -6.10
CA LYS A 45 -7.10 -0.03 -4.86
C LYS A 45 -6.51 -1.43 -5.02
N THR A 46 -5.19 -1.52 -4.91
CA THR A 46 -4.39 -2.72 -5.21
C THR A 46 -3.74 -3.33 -3.97
N VAL A 47 -3.69 -2.62 -2.84
CA VAL A 47 -2.96 -3.04 -1.65
C VAL A 47 -3.91 -3.61 -0.60
N ILE A 48 -3.62 -4.82 -0.12
CA ILE A 48 -4.30 -5.44 1.01
C ILE A 48 -3.45 -5.24 2.26
N VAL A 49 -4.04 -4.67 3.31
CA VAL A 49 -3.38 -4.38 4.59
C VAL A 49 -3.98 -5.28 5.67
N GLU A 50 -3.12 -5.95 6.44
CA GLU A 50 -3.53 -6.78 7.56
C GLU A 50 -4.36 -6.01 8.59
N GLY A 51 -5.47 -6.60 9.03
CA GLY A 51 -6.36 -6.01 10.03
C GLY A 51 -7.21 -4.86 9.50
N CYS A 52 -7.17 -4.57 8.19
CA CYS A 52 -8.01 -3.55 7.55
C CYS A 52 -8.89 -4.21 6.49
N GLU A 53 -10.18 -3.86 6.48
CA GLU A 53 -11.11 -4.37 5.48
C GLU A 53 -10.94 -3.64 4.14
N GLY A 54 -10.93 -4.40 3.05
CA GLY A 54 -10.84 -3.87 1.69
C GLY A 54 -9.42 -3.67 1.15
N LYS A 55 -9.35 -2.95 0.03
CA LYS A 55 -8.12 -2.62 -0.69
C LYS A 55 -7.89 -1.12 -0.71
N PHE A 56 -6.63 -0.73 -0.64
CA PHE A 56 -6.20 0.66 -0.57
C PHE A 56 -5.30 0.99 -1.75
N ALA A 57 -5.36 2.24 -2.21
CA ALA A 57 -4.39 2.72 -3.17
C ALA A 57 -3.05 3.02 -2.45
N PRO A 58 -1.90 2.72 -3.08
CA PRO A 58 -0.60 3.10 -2.54
C PRO A 58 -0.50 4.59 -2.14
N VAL A 59 -1.12 5.51 -2.88
CA VAL A 59 -1.18 6.95 -2.53
C VAL A 59 -1.95 7.28 -1.25
N GLU A 60 -2.74 6.35 -0.72
CA GLU A 60 -3.47 6.48 0.54
C GLU A 60 -2.65 6.00 1.74
N LEU A 61 -1.51 5.34 1.48
CA LEU A 61 -0.65 4.75 2.50
C LEU A 61 0.55 5.65 2.81
N ILE A 62 1.04 5.54 4.04
CA ILE A 62 2.27 6.16 4.51
C ILE A 62 3.13 5.05 5.12
N ARG A 63 4.35 4.86 4.62
CA ARG A 63 5.30 3.88 5.16
C ARG A 63 5.78 4.30 6.54
N LEU A 64 5.72 3.36 7.48
CA LEU A 64 6.24 3.51 8.85
C LEU A 64 7.54 2.74 9.09
N GLY A 65 7.84 1.74 8.25
CA GLY A 65 9.04 0.92 8.36
C GLY A 65 8.99 -0.30 7.44
N MET A 66 10.10 -1.02 7.35
CA MET A 66 10.16 -2.36 6.77
C MET A 66 10.34 -3.36 7.90
N ASN A 67 9.60 -4.47 7.86
CA ASN A 67 9.81 -5.59 8.77
C ASN A 67 10.90 -6.50 8.19
#